data_AF-A0A177G7V7-F1
#
_entry.id   AF-A0A177G7V7-F1
#
_cell.length_a   1.000
_cell.length_b   1.000
_cell.length_c   1.000
_cell.angle_alpha   90.00
_cell.angle_beta   90.00
_cell.angle_gamma   90.00
#
_symmetry.space_group_name_H-M   'P 1'
#
loop_
_entity.id
_entity.type
_entity.pdbx_description
1 polymer ?
#
loop_
_entity_poly.entity_id
_entity_poly.type
_entity_poly.pdbx_seq_one_letter_code
_entity_poly.pdbx_strand_id
1 'polypeptide(L)'
;MVGLRTTFAAIALVVFFRSWHAISRRTLRLVLPYGIAIAGMNLCFYLALERIPLGMTVAIEFTGPLFLAFIGSRRLADLGWIVLTVLGLCLLLRPDTAALPDMLGVIYAVGAAICWALYIIFGKRMTGKLAPGHACALGLLCSAVILFLPCFTPAFVIGLHHPLLLGMAVLVALSSSALPYALEMQAMHRLSARDLGVLYSLEPVCAACAGILLLHETLSPLRMGGILCIVLASAGTVLTPGKKGPPNEQPELPQ
;
A
#
# COMPACT_ATOMS: atom_id res chain seq x y z
N MET A 1 -7.13 -13.37 -10.48
CA MET A 1 -8.24 -12.74 -9.73
C MET A 1 -7.99 -11.26 -9.44
N VAL A 2 -6.81 -10.88 -8.94
CA VAL A 2 -6.44 -9.48 -8.60
C VAL A 2 -6.55 -8.51 -9.77
N GLY A 3 -5.98 -8.86 -10.95
CA GLY A 3 -6.08 -8.00 -12.13
C GLY A 3 -7.52 -7.67 -12.52
N LEU A 4 -8.42 -8.67 -12.53
CA LEU A 4 -9.86 -8.47 -12.78
C LEU A 4 -10.47 -7.50 -11.76
N ARG A 5 -10.12 -7.68 -10.48
CA ARG A 5 -10.59 -6.84 -9.38
C ARG A 5 -10.18 -5.38 -9.58
N THR A 6 -8.89 -5.15 -9.80
CA THR A 6 -8.32 -3.82 -9.99
C THR A 6 -8.89 -3.12 -11.22
N THR A 7 -9.14 -3.86 -12.31
CA THR A 7 -9.74 -3.30 -13.53
C THR A 7 -11.20 -2.91 -13.36
N PHE A 8 -12.03 -3.77 -12.75
CA PHE A 8 -13.43 -3.40 -12.50
C PHE A 8 -13.54 -2.21 -11.54
N ALA A 9 -12.70 -2.18 -10.50
CA ALA A 9 -12.57 -1.04 -9.60
C ALA A 9 -12.16 0.24 -10.34
N ALA A 10 -11.17 0.15 -11.23
CA ALA A 10 -10.69 1.28 -12.03
C ALA A 10 -11.78 1.82 -12.97
N ILE A 11 -12.45 0.95 -13.72
CA ILE A 11 -13.52 1.33 -14.65
C ILE A 11 -14.65 2.02 -13.87
N ALA A 12 -15.09 1.46 -12.76
CA ALA A 12 -16.16 2.03 -11.95
C ALA A 12 -15.78 3.40 -11.38
N LEU A 13 -14.57 3.56 -10.86
CA LEU A 13 -14.08 4.86 -10.36
C LEU A 13 -13.95 5.89 -11.48
N VAL A 14 -13.46 5.49 -12.65
CA VAL A 14 -13.35 6.37 -13.82
C VAL A 14 -14.72 6.83 -14.30
N VAL A 15 -15.72 5.94 -14.27
CA VAL A 15 -17.11 6.26 -14.63
C VAL A 15 -17.75 7.17 -13.57
N PHE A 16 -17.62 6.82 -12.30
CA PHE A 16 -18.22 7.55 -11.18
C PHE A 16 -17.68 8.97 -11.06
N PHE A 17 -16.35 9.12 -11.09
CA PHE A 17 -15.69 10.42 -11.02
C PHE A 17 -15.66 11.16 -12.37
N ARG A 18 -16.25 10.59 -13.43
CA ARG A 18 -16.20 11.12 -14.80
C ARG A 18 -14.79 11.52 -15.24
N SER A 19 -13.79 10.72 -14.83
CA SER A 19 -12.39 11.12 -14.89
C SER A 19 -11.85 11.27 -16.31
N TRP A 20 -12.62 10.84 -17.31
CA TRP A 20 -12.35 11.02 -18.74
C TRP A 20 -12.13 12.50 -19.13
N HIS A 21 -12.74 13.45 -18.43
CA HIS A 21 -12.54 14.90 -18.68
C HIS A 21 -11.24 15.46 -18.09
N ALA A 22 -10.64 14.78 -17.12
CA ALA A 22 -9.38 15.21 -16.48
C ALA A 22 -8.13 14.62 -17.17
N ILE A 23 -8.32 13.82 -18.23
CA ILE A 23 -7.24 13.19 -18.98
C ILE A 23 -6.55 14.24 -19.84
N SER A 24 -5.39 14.71 -19.37
CA SER A 24 -4.46 15.56 -20.11
C SER A 24 -3.08 14.90 -20.13
N ARG A 25 -2.24 15.22 -21.13
CA ARG A 25 -0.84 14.76 -21.19
C ARG A 25 -0.03 15.13 -19.94
N ARG A 26 -0.43 16.17 -19.22
CA ARG A 26 0.19 16.58 -17.95
C ARG A 26 -0.27 15.67 -16.80
N THR A 27 -1.55 15.36 -16.75
CA THR A 27 -2.16 14.43 -15.79
C THR A 27 -1.59 13.01 -15.97
N LEU A 28 -1.52 12.53 -17.21
CA LEU A 28 -1.03 11.18 -17.50
C LEU A 28 0.44 11.01 -17.11
N ARG A 29 1.29 12.02 -17.32
CA ARG A 29 2.69 11.99 -16.86
C ARG A 29 2.85 11.90 -15.34
N LEU A 30 1.90 12.43 -14.58
CA LEU A 30 1.89 12.32 -13.13
C LEU A 30 1.33 10.96 -12.68
N VAL A 31 0.26 10.50 -13.34
CA VAL A 31 -0.48 9.29 -12.97
C VAL A 31 0.26 8.01 -13.35
N LEU A 32 0.96 7.99 -14.48
CA LEU A 32 1.65 6.80 -14.97
C LEU A 32 2.62 6.19 -13.93
N PRO A 33 3.58 6.94 -13.35
CA PRO A 33 4.48 6.39 -12.33
C PRO A 33 3.75 5.94 -11.06
N TYR A 34 2.65 6.59 -10.69
CA TYR A 34 1.82 6.17 -9.56
C TYR A 34 1.08 4.86 -9.84
N GLY A 35 0.51 4.69 -11.04
CA GLY A 35 -0.13 3.44 -11.46
C GLY A 35 0.88 2.29 -11.56
N ILE A 36 2.10 2.56 -12.05
CA ILE A 36 3.21 1.58 -12.07
C ILE A 36 3.57 1.16 -10.64
N ALA A 37 3.69 2.13 -9.72
CA ALA A 37 4.00 1.84 -8.32
C ALA A 37 2.91 0.97 -7.66
N ILE A 38 1.63 1.30 -7.85
CA ILE A 38 0.51 0.47 -7.35
C ILE A 38 0.55 -0.93 -7.95
N ALA A 39 0.75 -1.05 -9.27
CA ALA A 39 0.82 -2.34 -9.94
C ALA A 39 1.97 -3.20 -9.41
N GLY A 40 3.17 -2.61 -9.30
CA GLY A 40 4.35 -3.27 -8.76
C GLY A 40 4.15 -3.71 -7.32
N MET A 41 3.62 -2.81 -6.47
CA MET A 41 3.31 -3.08 -5.07
C MET A 41 2.41 -4.30 -4.93
N ASN A 42 1.26 -4.31 -5.62
CA ASN A 42 0.32 -5.42 -5.58
C ASN A 42 0.97 -6.71 -6.08
N LEU A 43 1.61 -6.70 -7.25
CA LEU A 43 2.21 -7.91 -7.83
C LEU A 43 3.25 -8.53 -6.90
N CYS A 44 4.17 -7.71 -6.38
CA CYS A 44 5.18 -8.13 -5.43
C CYS A 44 4.56 -8.65 -4.13
N PHE A 45 3.54 -7.98 -3.59
CA PHE A 45 2.84 -8.41 -2.39
C PHE A 45 2.21 -9.81 -2.56
N TYR A 46 1.50 -10.06 -3.66
CA TYR A 46 0.90 -11.36 -3.91
C TYR A 46 1.95 -12.46 -4.14
N LEU A 47 3.04 -12.18 -4.86
CA LEU A 47 4.15 -13.12 -5.03
C LEU A 47 4.87 -13.44 -3.72
N ALA A 48 4.89 -12.49 -2.78
CA ALA A 48 5.39 -12.74 -1.43
C ALA A 48 4.45 -13.63 -0.62
N LEU A 49 3.13 -13.40 -0.68
CA LEU A 49 2.13 -14.22 0.03
C LEU A 49 2.11 -15.69 -0.39
N GLU A 50 2.50 -16.01 -1.62
CA GLU A 50 2.66 -17.40 -2.07
C GLU A 50 3.83 -18.13 -1.39
N ARG A 51 4.74 -17.40 -0.74
CA ARG A 51 6.04 -17.89 -0.26
C ARG A 51 6.26 -17.69 1.23
N ILE A 52 5.73 -16.61 1.79
CA ILE A 52 5.89 -16.23 3.19
C ILE A 52 4.53 -15.85 3.82
N PRO A 53 4.34 -16.15 5.13
CA PRO A 53 3.15 -15.79 5.89
C PRO A 53 2.69 -14.34 5.75
N LEU A 54 1.37 -14.13 5.81
CA LEU A 54 0.73 -12.82 5.65
C LEU A 54 1.30 -11.76 6.62
N GLY A 55 1.44 -12.12 7.89
CA GLY A 55 1.97 -11.21 8.91
C GLY A 55 3.40 -10.75 8.62
N MET A 56 4.24 -11.62 8.05
CA MET A 56 5.61 -11.25 7.67
C MET A 56 5.63 -10.35 6.43
N THR A 57 4.81 -10.68 5.44
CA THR A 57 4.70 -9.89 4.21
C THR A 57 4.33 -8.44 4.52
N VAL A 58 3.26 -8.22 5.29
CA VAL A 58 2.80 -6.87 5.65
C VAL A 58 3.81 -6.14 6.53
N ALA A 59 4.44 -6.82 7.49
CA ALA A 59 5.45 -6.20 8.35
C ALA A 59 6.67 -5.71 7.55
N ILE A 60 7.14 -6.50 6.57
CA ILE A 60 8.23 -6.10 5.68
C ILE A 60 7.77 -4.97 4.75
N GLU A 61 6.59 -5.07 4.16
CA GLU A 61 6.04 -4.04 3.28
C GLU A 61 5.94 -2.67 3.99
N PHE A 62 5.47 -2.68 5.25
CA PHE A 62 5.34 -1.51 6.09
C PHE A 62 6.66 -0.80 6.43
N THR A 63 7.80 -1.48 6.26
CA THR A 63 9.10 -0.81 6.38
C THR A 63 9.28 0.29 5.32
N GLY A 64 8.64 0.20 4.16
CA GLY A 64 8.76 1.20 3.09
C GLY A 64 8.37 2.62 3.52
N PRO A 65 7.11 2.85 3.96
CA PRO A 65 6.67 4.13 4.51
C PRO A 65 7.48 4.56 5.75
N LEU A 66 7.87 3.60 6.59
CA LEU A 66 8.62 3.87 7.82
C LEU A 66 10.03 4.43 7.49
N PHE A 67 10.73 3.84 6.53
CA PHE A 67 11.99 4.37 6.02
C PHE A 67 11.84 5.73 5.35
N LEU A 68 10.75 5.95 4.60
CA LEU A 68 10.46 7.26 4.02
C LEU A 68 10.28 8.33 5.11
N ALA A 69 9.64 7.98 6.23
CA ALA A 69 9.50 8.87 7.38
C ALA A 69 10.86 9.21 8.03
N PHE A 70 11.76 8.21 8.13
CA PHE A 70 13.11 8.43 8.64
C PHE A 70 13.94 9.36 7.76
N ILE A 71 13.92 9.18 6.44
CA ILE A 71 14.67 10.04 5.52
C ILE A 71 14.16 11.50 5.58
N GLY A 72 12.85 11.69 5.78
CA GLY A 72 12.26 13.00 5.95
C GLY A 72 12.53 13.67 7.31
N SER A 73 13.03 12.91 8.29
CA SER A 73 13.22 13.40 9.65
C SER A 73 14.71 13.56 9.98
N ARG A 74 15.05 14.68 10.64
CA ARG A 74 16.44 15.04 10.98
C ARG A 74 16.74 14.87 12.48
N ARG A 75 16.06 13.98 13.19
CA ARG A 75 16.15 13.89 14.66
C ARG A 75 16.95 12.68 15.09
N LEU A 76 17.73 12.86 16.16
CA LEU A 76 18.46 11.79 16.83
C LEU A 76 17.51 10.73 17.45
N ALA A 77 16.31 11.13 17.86
CA ALA A 77 15.30 10.19 18.36
C ALA A 77 14.86 9.16 17.30
N ASP A 78 14.90 9.54 16.02
CA ASP A 78 14.55 8.62 14.93
C ASP A 78 15.60 7.51 14.77
N LEU A 79 16.84 7.76 15.20
CA LEU A 79 17.90 6.74 15.19
C LEU A 79 17.53 5.55 16.10
N GLY A 80 16.92 5.81 17.26
CA GLY A 80 16.45 4.76 18.16
C GLY A 80 15.33 3.92 17.53
N TRP A 81 14.40 4.57 16.83
CA TRP A 81 13.31 3.89 16.12
C TRP A 81 13.79 3.12 14.89
N ILE A 82 14.80 3.62 14.17
CA ILE A 82 15.47 2.89 13.09
C ILE A 82 16.09 1.60 13.63
N VAL A 83 16.84 1.69 14.73
CA VAL A 83 17.45 0.50 15.36
C VAL A 83 16.38 -0.51 15.77
N LEU A 84 15.28 -0.04 16.37
CA LEU A 84 14.17 -0.91 16.75
C LEU A 84 13.50 -1.59 15.54
N THR A 85 13.36 -0.86 14.42
CA THR A 85 12.84 -1.41 13.16
C THR A 85 13.75 -2.48 12.60
N VAL A 86 15.06 -2.22 12.56
CA VAL A 86 16.07 -3.18 12.09
C VAL A 86 16.07 -4.43 12.97
N LEU A 87 16.00 -4.27 14.30
CA LEU A 87 15.88 -5.39 15.22
C LEU A 87 14.59 -6.20 14.96
N GLY A 88 13.47 -5.52 14.76
CA GLY A 88 12.20 -6.18 14.41
C GLY A 88 12.30 -6.99 13.13
N LEU A 89 12.93 -6.44 12.09
CA LEU A 89 13.17 -7.12 10.82
C LEU A 89 14.11 -8.32 10.99
N CYS A 90 15.17 -8.21 11.80
CA CYS A 90 16.06 -9.32 12.12
C CYS A 90 15.34 -10.46 12.85
N LEU A 91 14.42 -10.14 13.76
CA LEU A 91 13.60 -11.14 14.45
C LEU A 91 12.62 -11.84 13.50
N LEU A 92 12.01 -11.09 12.57
CA LEU A 92 11.12 -11.61 11.53
C LEU A 92 11.83 -12.56 10.57
N LEU A 93 13.03 -12.20 10.13
CA LEU A 93 13.82 -12.98 9.17
C LEU A 93 14.58 -14.15 9.81
N ARG A 94 14.50 -14.30 11.14
CA ARG A 94 15.17 -15.39 11.83
C ARG A 94 14.51 -16.74 11.47
N PRO A 95 15.29 -17.78 11.12
CA PRO A 95 14.76 -19.11 10.89
C PRO A 95 14.17 -19.67 12.19
N ASP A 96 12.90 -20.10 12.15
CA ASP A 96 12.27 -20.84 13.26
C ASP A 96 12.65 -22.34 13.24
N THR A 97 13.12 -22.85 12.10
CA THR A 97 13.61 -24.22 11.91
C THR A 97 14.91 -24.21 11.11
N ALA A 98 15.52 -25.38 10.85
CA ALA A 98 16.70 -25.49 9.99
C ALA A 98 16.47 -25.04 8.53
N ALA A 99 15.22 -24.75 8.14
CA ALA A 99 14.90 -24.14 6.85
C ALA A 99 14.85 -22.61 6.97
N LEU A 100 15.68 -21.95 6.16
CA LEU A 100 15.62 -20.50 5.94
C LEU A 100 14.25 -20.10 5.36
N PRO A 101 13.73 -18.90 5.66
CA PRO A 101 12.60 -18.34 4.94
C PRO A 101 12.87 -18.34 3.43
N ASP A 102 11.83 -18.51 2.61
CA ASP A 102 11.99 -18.37 1.16
C ASP A 102 12.47 -16.95 0.82
N MET A 103 13.76 -16.81 0.53
CA MET A 103 14.39 -15.52 0.23
C MET A 103 13.72 -14.82 -0.95
N LEU A 104 13.12 -15.56 -1.89
CA LEU A 104 12.36 -14.95 -2.98
C LEU A 104 11.12 -14.22 -2.46
N GLY A 105 10.41 -14.80 -1.48
CA GLY A 105 9.27 -14.15 -0.83
C GLY A 105 9.66 -12.85 -0.13
N VAL A 106 10.81 -12.84 0.55
CA VAL A 106 11.35 -11.63 1.20
C VAL A 106 11.72 -10.58 0.16
N ILE A 107 12.37 -10.95 -0.94
CA ILE A 107 12.71 -10.01 -2.03
C ILE A 107 11.45 -9.40 -2.61
N TYR A 108 10.39 -10.18 -2.82
CA TYR A 108 9.11 -9.66 -3.27
C TYR A 108 8.48 -8.71 -2.24
N ALA A 109 8.48 -9.04 -0.95
CA ALA A 109 7.95 -8.14 0.08
C ALA A 109 8.73 -6.81 0.18
N VAL A 110 10.07 -6.84 0.04
CA VAL A 110 10.89 -5.62 -0.05
C VAL A 110 10.58 -4.85 -1.33
N GLY A 111 10.38 -5.54 -2.45
CA GLY A 111 9.91 -4.92 -3.70
C GLY A 111 8.58 -4.20 -3.53
N ALA A 112 7.64 -4.80 -2.79
CA ALA A 112 6.37 -4.17 -2.42
C ALA A 112 6.59 -2.93 -1.55
N ALA A 113 7.45 -3.01 -0.53
CA ALA A 113 7.82 -1.87 0.33
C ALA A 113 8.36 -0.66 -0.47
N ILE A 114 9.25 -0.92 -1.43
CA ILE A 114 9.81 0.12 -2.32
C ILE A 114 8.70 0.73 -3.19
N CYS A 115 7.86 -0.12 -3.79
CA CYS A 115 6.75 0.35 -4.60
C CYS A 115 5.75 1.18 -3.77
N TRP A 116 5.50 0.82 -2.53
CA TRP A 116 4.63 1.57 -1.64
C TRP A 116 5.22 2.94 -1.28
N ALA A 117 6.51 3.00 -0.99
CA ALA A 117 7.21 4.28 -0.77
C ALA A 117 7.13 5.18 -2.02
N LEU A 118 7.32 4.63 -3.22
CA LEU A 118 7.15 5.34 -4.49
C LEU A 118 5.70 5.82 -4.69
N TYR A 119 4.72 4.97 -4.37
CA TYR A 119 3.30 5.33 -4.38
C TYR A 119 3.02 6.54 -3.49
N ILE A 120 3.54 6.58 -2.26
CA ILE A 120 3.37 7.71 -1.34
C ILE A 120 3.99 8.99 -1.94
N ILE A 121 5.21 8.89 -2.49
CA ILE A 121 5.92 10.03 -3.09
C ILE A 121 5.15 10.58 -4.30
N PHE A 122 4.73 9.70 -5.22
CA PHE A 122 4.00 10.13 -6.42
C PHE A 122 2.59 10.62 -6.08
N GLY A 123 1.90 10.00 -5.12
CA GLY A 123 0.61 10.45 -4.61
C GLY A 123 0.68 11.86 -4.04
N LYS A 124 1.67 12.16 -3.19
CA LYS A 124 1.90 13.52 -2.66
C LYS A 124 2.21 14.55 -3.75
N ARG A 125 2.88 14.16 -4.83
CA ARG A 125 3.16 15.07 -5.98
C ARG A 125 1.90 15.47 -6.75
N MET A 126 0.80 14.71 -6.61
CA MET A 126 -0.50 15.00 -7.21
C MET A 126 -1.38 15.88 -6.33
N THR A 127 -1.16 15.88 -5.02
CA THR A 127 -1.90 16.72 -4.07
C THR A 127 -1.79 18.20 -4.49
N GLY A 128 -2.93 18.87 -4.63
CA GLY A 128 -3.04 20.26 -5.11
C GLY A 128 -2.98 20.45 -6.64
N LYS A 129 -2.64 19.42 -7.42
CA LYS A 129 -2.63 19.46 -8.90
C LYS A 129 -3.78 18.69 -9.54
N LEU A 130 -4.31 17.70 -8.82
CA LEU A 130 -5.41 16.86 -9.25
C LEU A 130 -6.29 16.53 -8.04
N ALA A 131 -7.61 16.55 -8.22
CA ALA A 131 -8.52 16.16 -7.16
C ALA A 131 -8.28 14.67 -6.78
N PRO A 132 -8.30 14.30 -5.49
CA PRO A 132 -7.95 12.95 -5.02
C PRO A 132 -8.72 11.83 -5.73
N GLY A 133 -10.01 12.04 -6.02
CA GLY A 133 -10.83 11.05 -6.74
C GLY A 133 -10.32 10.76 -8.16
N HIS A 134 -9.89 11.79 -8.89
CA HIS A 134 -9.32 11.66 -10.22
C HIS A 134 -7.93 10.99 -10.20
N ALA A 135 -7.11 11.34 -9.19
CA ALA A 135 -5.80 10.73 -9.00
C ALA A 135 -5.89 9.22 -8.72
N CYS A 136 -6.80 8.83 -7.83
CA CYS A 136 -7.07 7.43 -7.51
C CYS A 136 -7.62 6.68 -8.73
N ALA A 137 -8.67 7.22 -9.38
CA ALA A 137 -9.32 6.58 -10.52
C ALA A 137 -8.34 6.35 -11.69
N LEU A 138 -7.58 7.38 -12.08
CA LEU A 138 -6.64 7.27 -13.19
C LEU A 138 -5.41 6.41 -12.82
N GLY A 139 -4.96 6.46 -11.57
CA GLY A 139 -3.86 5.63 -11.07
C GLY A 139 -4.21 4.15 -11.06
N LEU A 140 -5.40 3.82 -10.57
CA LEU A 140 -5.93 2.46 -10.59
C LEU A 140 -6.18 1.99 -12.02
N LEU A 141 -6.61 2.87 -12.93
CA LEU A 141 -6.74 2.55 -14.36
C LEU A 141 -5.38 2.25 -15.00
N CYS A 142 -4.34 3.04 -14.73
CA CYS A 142 -3.00 2.74 -15.20
C CYS A 142 -2.49 1.41 -14.64
N SER A 143 -2.66 1.18 -13.34
CA SER A 143 -2.28 -0.08 -12.68
C SER A 143 -3.00 -1.28 -13.29
N ALA A 144 -4.31 -1.14 -13.49
CA ALA A 144 -5.16 -2.12 -14.16
C ALA A 144 -4.62 -2.44 -15.55
N VAL A 145 -4.38 -1.44 -16.41
CA VAL A 145 -3.85 -1.64 -17.77
C VAL A 145 -2.48 -2.33 -17.77
N ILE A 146 -1.58 -1.93 -16.87
CA ILE A 146 -0.23 -2.51 -16.77
C ILE A 146 -0.28 -3.98 -16.34
N LEU A 147 -1.10 -4.31 -15.33
CA LEU A 147 -1.27 -5.68 -14.86
C LEU A 147 -2.11 -6.54 -15.82
N PHE A 148 -3.03 -5.94 -16.59
CA PHE A 148 -3.90 -6.65 -17.52
C PHE A 148 -3.21 -7.08 -18.79
N LEU A 149 -2.37 -6.22 -19.39
CA LEU A 149 -1.80 -6.47 -20.71
C LEU A 149 -1.15 -7.86 -20.81
N PRO A 150 -0.46 -8.39 -19.77
CA PRO A 150 0.07 -9.75 -19.79
C PRO A 150 -0.88 -10.84 -19.23
N CYS A 151 -1.84 -10.54 -18.34
CA CYS A 151 -2.56 -11.56 -17.56
C CYS A 151 -4.06 -11.70 -17.85
N PHE A 152 -4.64 -10.86 -18.73
CA PHE A 152 -6.10 -10.78 -18.86
C PHE A 152 -6.73 -11.90 -19.68
N THR A 153 -6.01 -12.47 -20.64
CA THR A 153 -6.57 -13.39 -21.64
C THR A 153 -7.19 -14.68 -21.08
N PRO A 154 -6.67 -15.35 -20.03
CA PRO A 154 -7.28 -16.60 -19.56
C PRO A 154 -8.46 -16.37 -18.59
N ALA A 155 -8.33 -15.39 -17.69
CA ALA A 155 -9.28 -15.21 -16.60
C ALA A 155 -10.58 -14.50 -17.04
N PHE A 156 -10.52 -13.64 -18.06
CA PHE A 156 -11.70 -12.98 -18.63
C PHE A 156 -12.60 -13.94 -19.41
N VAL A 157 -11.98 -14.87 -20.15
CA VAL A 157 -12.69 -15.89 -20.94
C VAL A 157 -13.52 -16.79 -20.03
N ILE A 158 -12.97 -17.22 -18.89
CA ILE A 158 -13.70 -18.03 -17.90
C ILE A 158 -14.89 -17.25 -17.30
N GLY A 159 -14.73 -15.95 -17.03
CA GLY A 159 -15.79 -15.10 -16.47
C GLY A 159 -16.96 -14.85 -17.42
N LEU A 160 -16.72 -14.84 -18.74
CA LEU A 160 -17.77 -14.72 -19.75
C LEU A 160 -18.74 -15.92 -19.76
N HIS A 161 -18.28 -17.09 -19.33
CA HIS A 161 -19.12 -18.29 -19.24
C HIS A 161 -19.97 -18.37 -17.96
N HIS A 162 -19.74 -17.50 -16.96
CA HIS A 162 -20.48 -17.50 -15.70
C HIS A 162 -20.85 -16.08 -15.23
N PRO A 163 -21.99 -15.52 -15.68
CA PRO A 163 -22.39 -14.14 -15.39
C PRO A 163 -22.60 -13.83 -13.89
N LEU A 164 -22.98 -14.83 -13.09
CA LEU A 164 -23.13 -14.67 -11.63
C LEU A 164 -21.77 -14.50 -10.93
N LEU A 165 -20.76 -15.25 -11.36
CA LEU A 165 -19.36 -15.12 -10.91
C LEU A 165 -18.78 -13.75 -11.29
N LEU A 166 -19.15 -13.23 -12.47
CA LEU A 166 -18.76 -11.90 -12.90
C LEU A 166 -19.37 -10.81 -12.01
N GLY A 167 -20.66 -10.90 -11.69
CA GLY A 167 -21.34 -9.96 -10.79
C GLY A 167 -20.75 -9.94 -9.37
N MET A 168 -20.47 -11.11 -8.81
CA MET A 168 -19.81 -11.22 -7.51
C MET A 168 -18.37 -10.70 -7.54
N ALA A 169 -17.61 -10.99 -8.61
CA ALA A 169 -16.26 -10.45 -8.78
C ALA A 169 -16.24 -8.93 -8.85
N VAL A 170 -17.22 -8.31 -9.52
CA VAL A 170 -17.40 -6.84 -9.56
C VAL A 170 -17.75 -6.30 -8.17
N LEU A 171 -18.66 -6.95 -7.44
CA LEU A 171 -19.04 -6.50 -6.10
C LEU A 171 -17.86 -6.55 -5.12
N VAL A 172 -17.09 -7.64 -5.15
CA VAL A 172 -15.85 -7.80 -4.36
C VAL A 172 -14.80 -6.78 -4.81
N ALA A 173 -14.72 -6.46 -6.09
CA ALA A 173 -13.82 -5.45 -6.60
C ALA A 173 -14.12 -4.04 -6.12
N LEU A 174 -15.39 -3.66 -6.15
CA LEU A 174 -15.84 -2.37 -5.67
C LEU A 174 -15.65 -2.25 -4.16
N SER A 175 -16.03 -3.29 -3.43
CA SER A 175 -16.05 -3.27 -1.96
C SER A 175 -14.65 -3.40 -1.36
N SER A 176 -13.75 -4.17 -1.98
CA SER A 176 -12.44 -4.52 -1.40
C SER A 176 -11.25 -3.83 -2.09
N SER A 177 -11.42 -3.23 -3.28
CA SER A 177 -10.36 -2.48 -3.97
C SER A 177 -10.74 -1.02 -4.19
N ALA A 178 -11.89 -0.75 -4.83
CA ALA A 178 -12.24 0.62 -5.23
C ALA A 178 -12.46 1.52 -4.00
N LEU A 179 -13.25 1.04 -3.05
CA LEU A 179 -13.56 1.76 -1.80
C LEU A 179 -12.30 1.98 -0.94
N PRO A 180 -11.51 0.95 -0.62
CA PRO A 180 -10.30 1.13 0.19
C PRO A 180 -9.29 2.07 -0.45
N TYR A 181 -8.95 1.91 -1.73
CA TYR A 181 -8.00 2.82 -2.39
C TYR A 181 -8.53 4.25 -2.53
N ALA A 182 -9.84 4.45 -2.73
CA ALA A 182 -10.43 5.78 -2.78
C ALA A 182 -10.43 6.46 -1.40
N LEU A 183 -10.76 5.71 -0.35
CA LEU A 183 -10.70 6.19 1.03
C LEU A 183 -9.27 6.48 1.45
N GLU A 184 -8.33 5.61 1.10
CA GLU A 184 -6.90 5.77 1.36
C GLU A 184 -6.36 7.04 0.70
N MET A 185 -6.65 7.26 -0.58
CA MET A 185 -6.21 8.48 -1.28
C MET A 185 -6.87 9.74 -0.70
N GLN A 186 -8.12 9.65 -0.24
CA GLN A 186 -8.77 10.74 0.48
C GLN A 186 -8.10 10.99 1.83
N ALA A 187 -7.76 9.93 2.57
CA ALA A 187 -7.05 10.02 3.83
C ALA A 187 -5.68 10.68 3.62
N MET A 188 -4.93 10.29 2.59
CA MET A 188 -3.66 10.92 2.19
C MET A 188 -3.77 12.41 1.92
N HIS A 189 -4.89 12.87 1.37
CA HIS A 189 -5.11 14.27 1.02
C HIS A 189 -5.73 15.10 2.16
N ARG A 190 -6.42 14.47 3.12
CA ARG A 190 -7.19 15.16 4.18
C ARG A 190 -6.56 15.05 5.56
N LEU A 191 -5.86 13.96 5.86
CA LEU A 191 -5.25 13.72 7.17
C LEU A 191 -3.82 14.22 7.20
N SER A 192 -3.37 14.59 8.40
CA SER A 192 -1.96 14.90 8.62
C SER A 192 -1.12 13.62 8.45
N ALA A 193 0.17 13.79 8.10
CA ALA A 193 1.09 12.65 8.03
C ALA A 193 1.18 11.87 9.35
N ARG A 194 0.86 12.52 10.48
CA ARG A 194 0.82 11.91 11.80
C ARG A 194 -0.36 10.95 11.92
N ASP A 195 -1.57 11.39 11.58
CA ASP A 195 -2.79 10.59 11.75
C ASP A 195 -2.80 9.37 10.82
N LEU A 196 -2.30 9.53 9.59
CA LEU A 196 -2.07 8.42 8.66
C LEU A 196 -1.04 7.43 9.19
N GLY A 197 0.06 7.93 9.78
CA GLY A 197 1.07 7.08 10.39
C GLY A 197 0.51 6.23 11.53
N VAL A 198 -0.36 6.80 12.38
CA VAL A 198 -1.05 6.02 13.42
C VAL A 198 -1.93 4.94 12.80
N LEU A 199 -2.76 5.28 11.81
CA LEU A 199 -3.67 4.33 11.16
C LEU A 199 -2.91 3.18 10.50
N TYR A 200 -1.86 3.48 9.73
CA TYR A 200 -1.06 2.44 9.07
C TYR A 200 -0.21 1.63 10.06
N SER A 201 0.15 2.17 11.23
CA SER A 201 0.88 1.39 12.25
C SER A 201 0.09 0.21 12.82
N LEU A 202 -1.25 0.23 12.71
CA LEU A 202 -2.11 -0.88 13.12
C LEU A 202 -2.17 -2.02 12.09
N GLU A 203 -1.78 -1.74 10.86
CA GLU A 203 -1.93 -2.65 9.72
C GLU A 203 -1.15 -3.96 9.89
N PRO A 204 0.13 -3.97 10.34
CA PRO A 204 0.85 -5.21 10.60
C PRO A 204 0.23 -6.05 11.73
N VAL A 205 -0.37 -5.42 12.74
CA VAL A 205 -1.05 -6.11 13.84
C VAL A 205 -2.31 -6.81 13.32
N CYS A 206 -3.14 -6.07 12.59
CA CYS A 206 -4.34 -6.61 11.95
C CYS A 206 -4.01 -7.75 10.99
N ALA A 207 -2.95 -7.59 10.18
CA ALA A 207 -2.48 -8.62 9.26
C ALA A 207 -2.00 -9.89 9.99
N ALA A 208 -1.25 -9.74 11.09
CA ALA A 208 -0.81 -10.87 11.90
C ALA A 208 -2.00 -11.60 12.54
N CYS A 209 -2.96 -10.87 13.10
CA CYS A 209 -4.19 -11.45 13.64
C CYS A 209 -5.01 -12.17 12.55
N ALA A 210 -5.15 -11.57 11.37
CA ALA A 210 -5.83 -12.19 10.25
C ALA A 210 -5.10 -13.46 9.75
N GLY A 211 -3.77 -13.45 9.70
CA GLY A 211 -2.95 -14.61 9.38
C GLY A 211 -3.20 -15.78 10.34
N ILE A 212 -3.21 -15.51 11.64
CA ILE A 212 -3.48 -16.54 12.67
C ILE A 212 -4.93 -17.03 12.60
N LEU A 213 -5.91 -16.13 12.55
CA LEU A 213 -7.33 -16.47 12.71
C LEU A 213 -7.97 -17.01 11.43
N LEU A 214 -7.60 -16.47 10.26
CA LEU A 214 -8.22 -16.82 8.98
C LEU A 214 -7.39 -17.85 8.21
N LEU A 215 -6.07 -17.67 8.17
CA LEU A 215 -5.16 -18.57 7.45
C LEU A 215 -4.60 -19.70 8.31
N HIS A 216 -4.91 -19.72 9.61
CA HIS A 216 -4.40 -20.71 10.57
C HIS A 216 -2.86 -20.77 10.59
N GLU A 217 -2.21 -19.63 10.33
CA GLU A 217 -0.75 -19.52 10.32
C GLU A 217 -0.18 -19.63 11.74
N THR A 218 0.84 -20.48 11.92
CA THR A 218 1.60 -20.55 13.17
C THR A 218 2.73 -19.52 13.14
N LEU A 219 2.55 -18.40 13.85
CA LEU A 219 3.61 -17.42 14.08
C LEU A 219 4.38 -17.76 15.35
N SER A 220 5.69 -17.96 15.23
CA SER A 220 6.59 -18.11 16.36
C SER A 220 6.55 -16.87 17.27
N PRO A 221 6.70 -17.02 18.60
CA PRO A 221 6.78 -15.89 19.53
C PRO A 221 7.84 -14.84 19.13
N LEU A 222 8.92 -15.28 18.47
CA LEU A 222 9.95 -14.37 17.95
C LEU A 222 9.43 -13.47 16.82
N ARG A 223 8.67 -14.03 15.87
CA ARG A 223 8.09 -13.27 14.76
C ARG A 223 7.06 -12.27 15.25
N MET A 224 6.26 -12.66 16.26
CA MET A 224 5.34 -11.74 16.95
C MET A 224 6.11 -10.58 17.61
N GLY A 225 7.23 -10.87 18.28
CA GLY A 225 8.12 -9.85 18.83
C GLY A 225 8.67 -8.91 17.76
N GLY A 226 9.05 -9.44 16.60
CA GLY A 226 9.51 -8.63 15.47
C GLY A 226 8.45 -7.67 14.93
N ILE A 227 7.22 -8.14 14.74
CA ILE A 227 6.08 -7.30 14.34
C ILE A 227 5.84 -6.21 15.37
N LEU A 228 5.85 -6.57 16.67
CA LEU A 228 5.67 -5.61 17.75
C LEU A 228 6.76 -4.52 17.75
N CYS A 229 8.03 -4.88 17.51
CA CYS A 229 9.12 -3.91 17.39
C CYS A 229 8.87 -2.90 16.26
N ILE A 230 8.42 -3.35 15.09
CA ILE A 230 8.13 -2.48 13.94
C ILE A 230 6.94 -1.56 14.24
N VAL A 231 5.88 -2.08 14.86
CA VAL A 231 4.71 -1.31 15.26
C VAL A 231 5.08 -0.25 16.30
N LEU A 232 5.86 -0.61 17.31
CA LEU A 232 6.35 0.32 18.32
C LEU A 232 7.26 1.39 17.73
N ALA A 233 8.14 1.03 16.79
CA ALA A 233 8.96 1.99 16.08
C ALA A 233 8.11 3.00 15.31
N SER A 234 7.10 2.53 14.59
CA SER A 234 6.18 3.40 13.87
C SER A 234 5.36 4.29 14.80
N ALA A 235 4.71 3.73 15.82
CA ALA A 235 3.99 4.50 16.82
C ALA A 235 4.89 5.54 17.51
N GLY A 236 6.13 5.15 17.84
CA GLY A 236 7.15 6.02 18.41
C GLY A 236 7.51 7.21 17.51
N THR A 237 7.75 6.97 16.22
CA THR A 237 8.04 8.06 15.26
C THR A 237 6.89 9.05 15.11
N VAL A 238 5.66 8.55 15.16
CA VAL A 238 4.44 9.34 14.99
C VAL A 238 4.09 10.12 16.26
N LEU A 239 4.25 9.50 17.43
CA LEU A 239 3.90 10.09 18.72
C LEU A 239 4.94 11.09 19.21
N THR A 240 6.21 10.94 18.84
CA THR A 240 7.29 11.86 19.23
C THR A 240 7.10 13.21 18.52
N PRO A 241 6.68 14.28 19.24
CA PRO A 241 6.37 15.55 18.60
C PRO A 241 7.61 16.18 17.97
N GLY A 242 7.48 16.60 16.73
CA GLY A 242 8.47 17.47 16.09
C GLY A 242 8.26 18.92 16.42
N LYS A 243 9.35 19.66 16.59
CA LYS A 243 9.31 21.12 16.38
C LYS A 243 8.71 21.36 14.99
N LYS A 244 7.50 21.89 14.95
CA LYS A 244 6.77 22.30 13.73
C LYS A 244 7.71 23.14 12.87
N GLY A 245 7.95 22.73 11.63
CA GLY A 245 8.21 23.70 10.56
C GLY A 245 6.95 24.54 10.36
N PRO A 246 7.08 25.83 9.97
CA PRO A 246 5.97 26.76 9.96
C PRO A 246 4.80 26.24 9.10
N PRO A 247 3.54 26.50 9.50
CA PRO A 247 2.38 26.14 8.70
C PRO A 247 2.52 26.76 7.32
N ASN A 248 2.43 25.93 6.28
CA ASN A 248 2.33 26.43 4.91
C ASN A 248 0.96 27.10 4.79
N GLU A 249 0.94 28.43 4.87
CA GLU A 249 -0.24 29.26 4.62
C GLU A 249 -0.80 28.85 3.25
N GLN A 250 -2.02 28.32 3.27
CA GLN A 250 -2.81 28.16 2.05
C GLN A 250 -3.04 29.59 1.50
N PRO A 251 -2.71 29.88 0.23
CA PRO A 251 -3.03 31.17 -0.35
C PRO A 251 -4.55 31.34 -0.35
N GLU A 252 -5.04 32.34 0.37
CA GLU A 252 -6.42 32.79 0.28
C GLU A 252 -6.74 33.09 -1.19
N LEU A 253 -7.79 32.44 -1.71
CA LEU A 253 -8.33 32.76 -3.03
C LEU A 253 -8.92 34.18 -2.98
N PRO A 254 -8.54 35.10 -3.89
CA PRO A 254 -9.20 36.39 -4.02
C PRO A 254 -10.69 36.17 -4.36
N GLN A 255 -11.56 36.88 -3.65
CA GLN A 255 -13.00 36.93 -3.90
C GLN A 255 -13.32 37.62 -5.23
#